data_AF-A0AAV4P7S1-F1
#
_entry.id   AF-A0AAV4P7S1-F1
#
_cell.length_a   1.000
_cell.length_b   1.000
_cell.length_c   1.000
_cell.angle_alpha   90.00
_cell.angle_beta   90.00
_cell.angle_gamma   90.00
#
_symmetry.space_group_name_H-M   'P 1'
#
loop_
_entity.id
_entity.type
_entity.pdbx_description
1 polymer ?
#
loop_
_entity_poly.entity_id
_entity_poly.type
_entity_poly.pdbx_seq_one_letter_code
_entity_poly.pdbx_strand_id
1 'polypeptide(L)'
;MKLLRMQPSVTEKEGESYQAFQRLKELKKNRQDLILKNEIEYLETIKEVQKEIETYHAPQAMEDLQIRIRDYFENYRETHGEYPTYPTDEEGGSAAMLKEMGSSDIDQEKIKSDVIIKEKVVADKKEHKEAKEEDEPTGYVFKTSKYVPDLIELSKEYEKVWKEKEILGIFDKYDEEMIRKEAFQEMETAVRLQTDKIMREELYRLTEAFEKDLGKKGKKGGKKGRKKGGKKEKGKGKGKGKKEKDLTPNRSFESLVEELIKRKDHCALP
;
A
#
# COMPACT_ATOMS: atom_id res chain seq x y z
N MET A 1 30.05 50.24 -56.91
CA MET A 1 29.30 49.21 -57.64
C MET A 1 28.39 48.49 -56.65
N LYS A 2 27.07 48.59 -56.79
CA LYS A 2 26.12 47.80 -55.98
C LYS A 2 26.09 46.39 -56.54
N LEU A 3 26.59 45.40 -55.81
CA LEU A 3 26.37 43.99 -56.12
C LEU A 3 24.85 43.76 -56.07
N LEU A 4 24.24 43.49 -57.23
CA LEU A 4 22.89 42.94 -57.28
C LEU A 4 22.94 41.59 -56.57
N ARG A 5 22.22 41.47 -55.45
CA ARG A 5 21.90 40.16 -54.86
C ARG A 5 21.02 39.42 -55.88
N MET A 6 21.59 38.46 -56.61
CA MET A 6 20.81 37.54 -57.43
C MET A 6 19.82 36.81 -56.51
N GLN A 7 18.54 36.99 -56.80
CA GLN A 7 17.48 36.19 -56.18
C GLN A 7 17.57 34.78 -56.78
N PRO A 8 17.47 33.72 -55.95
CA PRO A 8 17.53 32.35 -56.46
C PRO A 8 16.41 32.11 -57.47
N SER A 9 16.73 31.35 -58.50
CA SER A 9 15.82 31.00 -59.59
C SER A 9 14.63 30.19 -59.07
N VAL A 10 13.49 30.24 -59.77
CA VAL A 10 12.26 29.53 -59.37
C VAL A 10 12.52 28.02 -59.19
N THR A 11 13.35 27.44 -60.06
CA THR A 11 13.77 26.04 -60.02
C THR A 11 14.65 25.71 -58.80
N GLU A 12 15.52 26.62 -58.36
CA GLU A 12 16.32 26.46 -57.13
C GLU A 12 15.43 26.53 -55.88
N LYS A 13 14.44 27.43 -55.86
CA LYS A 13 13.47 27.52 -54.76
C LYS A 13 12.58 26.28 -54.64
N GLU A 14 12.18 25.68 -55.77
CA GLU A 14 11.43 24.42 -55.80
C GLU A 14 12.28 23.23 -55.31
N GLY A 15 13.56 23.18 -55.67
CA GLY A 15 14.52 22.19 -55.18
C GLY A 15 14.79 22.31 -53.67
N GLU A 16 14.95 23.53 -53.15
CA GLU A 16 15.08 23.81 -51.72
C GLU A 16 13.81 23.41 -50.94
N SER A 17 12.63 23.70 -51.50
CA SER A 17 11.34 23.31 -50.93
C SER A 17 11.18 21.79 -50.86
N TYR A 18 11.57 21.06 -51.90
CA TYR A 18 11.55 19.60 -51.91
C TYR A 18 12.52 19.00 -50.87
N GLN A 19 13.75 19.54 -50.77
CA GLN A 19 14.70 19.11 -49.74
C GLN A 19 14.20 19.40 -48.33
N ALA A 20 13.58 20.56 -48.10
CA ALA A 20 12.97 20.90 -46.83
C ALA A 20 11.82 19.94 -46.47
N PHE A 21 10.99 19.55 -47.44
CA PHE A 21 9.94 18.55 -47.24
C PHE A 21 10.49 17.18 -46.85
N GLN A 22 11.57 16.72 -47.50
CA GLN A 22 12.22 15.45 -47.14
C GLN A 22 12.82 15.50 -45.72
N ARG A 23 13.49 16.59 -45.35
CA ARG A 23 14.00 16.80 -43.99
C ARG A 23 12.87 16.77 -42.95
N LEU A 24 11.73 17.42 -43.24
CA LEU A 24 10.56 17.40 -42.35
C LEU A 24 10.01 15.98 -42.18
N LYS A 25 9.95 15.20 -43.27
CA LYS A 25 9.48 13.81 -43.25
C LYS A 25 10.40 12.94 -42.39
N GLU A 26 11.70 13.11 -42.53
CA GLU A 26 12.70 12.40 -41.73
C GLU A 26 12.64 12.81 -40.24
N LEU A 27 12.53 14.10 -39.94
CA LEU A 27 12.34 14.59 -38.57
C LEU A 27 11.09 14.02 -37.91
N LYS A 28 9.97 13.95 -38.64
CA LYS A 28 8.73 13.33 -38.14
C LYS A 28 8.94 11.86 -37.81
N LYS A 29 9.61 11.12 -38.68
CA LYS A 29 9.92 9.70 -38.45
C LYS A 29 10.82 9.53 -37.23
N ASN A 30 11.92 10.30 -37.14
CA ASN A 30 12.84 10.23 -36.01
C ASN A 30 12.14 10.57 -34.69
N ARG A 31 11.23 11.54 -34.70
CA ARG A 31 10.39 11.86 -33.53
C ARG A 31 9.48 10.70 -33.14
N GLN A 32 8.83 10.05 -34.10
CA GLN A 32 7.97 8.89 -33.83
C GLN A 32 8.78 7.72 -33.26
N ASP A 33 9.93 7.42 -33.86
CA ASP A 33 10.82 6.35 -33.41
C ASP A 33 11.35 6.62 -32.00
N LEU A 34 11.68 7.88 -31.68
CA LEU A 34 12.11 8.27 -30.34
C LEU A 34 10.99 8.12 -29.30
N ILE A 35 9.78 8.60 -29.60
CA ILE A 35 8.61 8.47 -28.70
C ILE A 35 8.34 6.99 -28.43
N LEU A 36 8.37 6.14 -29.47
CA LEU A 36 8.12 4.71 -29.31
C LEU A 36 9.19 4.05 -28.43
N LYS A 37 10.47 4.40 -28.60
CA LYS A 37 11.55 3.90 -27.74
C LYS A 37 11.37 4.33 -26.28
N ASN A 38 11.07 5.61 -26.06
CA ASN A 38 10.85 6.13 -24.71
C ASN A 38 9.66 5.45 -24.02
N GLU A 39 8.58 5.17 -24.76
CA GLU A 39 7.41 4.45 -24.23
C GLU A 39 7.75 3.00 -23.86
N ILE A 40 8.51 2.31 -24.70
CA ILE A 40 8.94 0.94 -24.41
C ILE A 40 9.80 0.91 -23.15
N GLU A 41 10.81 1.78 -23.08
CA GLU A 41 11.69 1.89 -21.90
C GLU A 41 10.88 2.23 -20.63
N TYR A 42 9.92 3.14 -20.73
CA TYR A 42 9.02 3.50 -19.62
C TYR A 42 8.25 2.29 -19.07
N LEU A 43 7.57 1.55 -19.96
CA LEU A 43 6.77 0.39 -19.57
C LEU A 43 7.62 -0.78 -19.05
N GLU A 44 8.84 -0.93 -19.56
CA GLU A 44 9.81 -1.91 -19.05
C GLU A 44 10.27 -1.52 -17.65
N THR A 45 10.66 -0.25 -17.44
CA THR A 45 11.10 0.23 -16.12
C THR A 45 10.00 0.16 -15.06
N ILE A 46 8.74 0.44 -15.39
CA ILE A 46 7.62 0.21 -14.45
C ILE A 46 7.63 -1.22 -13.92
N LYS A 47 7.74 -2.20 -14.82
CA LYS A 47 7.73 -3.62 -14.44
C LYS A 47 8.96 -4.00 -13.62
N GLU A 48 10.13 -3.49 -14.00
CA GLU A 48 11.38 -3.74 -13.27
C GLU A 48 11.33 -3.17 -11.86
N VAL A 49 10.90 -1.93 -11.71
CA VAL A 49 10.74 -1.26 -10.41
C VAL A 49 9.71 -1.98 -9.55
N GLN A 50 8.55 -2.34 -10.10
CA GLN A 50 7.54 -3.11 -9.37
C GLN A 50 8.09 -4.45 -8.86
N LYS A 51 8.82 -5.17 -9.72
CA LYS A 51 9.44 -6.44 -9.36
C LYS A 51 10.51 -6.30 -8.28
N GLU A 52 11.35 -5.27 -8.36
CA GLU A 52 12.35 -4.95 -7.34
C GLU A 52 11.68 -4.70 -5.99
N ILE A 53 10.66 -3.84 -5.99
CA ILE A 53 9.87 -3.48 -4.80
C ILE A 53 9.21 -4.71 -4.18
N GLU A 54 8.57 -5.55 -4.99
CA GLU A 54 7.89 -6.76 -4.53
C GLU A 54 8.88 -7.80 -3.96
N THR A 55 10.08 -7.92 -4.54
CA THR A 55 11.06 -8.93 -4.12
C THR A 55 11.78 -8.55 -2.83
N TYR A 56 12.15 -7.28 -2.66
CA TYR A 56 13.03 -6.85 -1.55
C TYR A 56 12.31 -5.98 -0.53
N HIS A 57 11.52 -5.01 -0.99
CA HIS A 57 10.93 -4.02 -0.10
C HIS A 57 9.64 -4.53 0.56
N ALA A 58 8.80 -5.25 -0.17
CA ALA A 58 7.53 -5.75 0.36
C ALA A 58 7.69 -6.72 1.55
N PRO A 59 8.61 -7.71 1.52
CA PRO A 59 8.82 -8.60 2.66
C PRO A 59 9.34 -7.85 3.89
N GLN A 60 10.29 -6.93 3.69
CA GLN A 60 10.84 -6.11 4.77
C GLN A 60 9.75 -5.22 5.40
N ALA A 61 8.98 -4.50 4.58
CA ALA A 61 7.89 -3.66 5.05
C ALA A 61 6.81 -4.46 5.79
N MET A 62 6.53 -5.69 5.35
CA MET A 62 5.61 -6.60 6.01
C MET A 62 6.12 -7.02 7.39
N GLU A 63 7.40 -7.40 7.51
CA GLU A 63 8.02 -7.76 8.78
C GLU A 63 8.03 -6.58 9.76
N ASP A 64 8.47 -5.40 9.29
CA ASP A 64 8.51 -4.18 10.09
C ASP A 64 7.11 -3.80 10.62
N LEU A 65 6.08 -3.89 9.77
CA LEU A 65 4.71 -3.60 10.17
C LEU A 65 4.17 -4.64 11.16
N GLN A 66 4.45 -5.93 10.96
CA GLN A 66 4.07 -6.99 11.91
C GLN A 66 4.71 -6.77 13.28
N ILE A 67 6.00 -6.44 13.34
CA ILE A 67 6.71 -6.16 14.59
C ILE A 67 6.03 -4.99 15.32
N ARG A 68 5.77 -3.89 14.61
CA ARG A 68 5.12 -2.72 15.19
C ARG A 68 3.72 -3.02 15.75
N ILE A 69 2.95 -3.87 15.08
CA ILE A 69 1.62 -4.30 15.56
C ILE A 69 1.76 -5.26 16.76
N ARG A 70 2.74 -6.16 16.77
CA ARG A 70 3.01 -7.03 17.93
C ARG A 70 3.37 -6.21 19.16
N ASP A 71 4.27 -5.24 19.00
CA ASP A 71 4.66 -4.33 20.08
C ASP A 71 3.42 -3.59 20.63
N TYR A 72 2.51 -3.16 19.76
CA TYR A 72 1.24 -2.57 20.18
C TYR A 72 0.38 -3.55 21.00
N PHE A 73 0.22 -4.79 20.57
CA PHE A 73 -0.53 -5.80 21.31
C PHE A 73 0.04 -6.05 22.70
N GLU A 74 1.37 -6.11 22.82
CA GLU A 74 2.04 -6.30 24.10
C GLU A 74 1.84 -5.11 25.03
N ASN A 75 2.10 -3.89 24.54
CA ASN A 75 1.91 -2.65 25.31
C ASN A 75 0.44 -2.48 25.77
N TYR A 76 -0.51 -2.80 24.90
CA TYR A 76 -1.93 -2.73 25.25
C TYR A 76 -2.28 -3.77 26.33
N ARG A 77 -1.77 -4.99 26.22
CA ARG A 77 -1.97 -6.04 27.22
C ARG A 77 -1.35 -5.69 28.56
N GLU A 78 -0.17 -5.08 28.58
CA GLU A 78 0.49 -4.66 29.82
C GLU A 78 -0.28 -3.57 30.56
N THR A 79 -0.92 -2.66 29.81
CA THR A 79 -1.66 -1.52 30.37
C THR A 79 -3.10 -1.88 30.75
N HIS A 80 -3.79 -2.70 29.95
CA HIS A 80 -5.22 -3.01 30.13
C HIS A 80 -5.48 -4.42 30.67
N GLY A 81 -4.50 -5.32 30.65
CA GLY A 81 -4.63 -6.70 31.09
C GLY A 81 -5.34 -7.64 30.10
N GLU A 82 -5.77 -7.14 28.95
CA GLU A 82 -6.43 -7.89 27.87
C GLU A 82 -5.86 -7.45 26.50
N TYR A 83 -6.12 -8.21 25.44
CA TYR A 83 -5.71 -7.83 24.08
C TYR A 83 -6.67 -6.81 23.46
N PRO A 84 -6.19 -5.91 22.58
CA PRO A 84 -7.04 -4.91 21.92
C PRO A 84 -7.99 -5.57 20.91
N THR A 85 -9.03 -4.84 20.49
CA THR A 85 -9.84 -5.23 19.32
C THR A 85 -9.19 -4.70 18.04
N TYR A 86 -9.05 -5.54 17.03
CA TYR A 86 -8.47 -5.13 15.74
C TYR A 86 -9.54 -4.46 14.86
N PRO A 87 -9.32 -3.22 14.37
CA PRO A 87 -10.27 -2.53 13.50
C PRO A 87 -10.50 -3.26 12.18
N THR A 88 -11.69 -3.09 11.62
CA THR A 88 -12.00 -3.60 10.27
C THR A 88 -11.26 -2.82 9.19
N ASP A 89 -11.21 -3.36 7.96
CA ASP A 89 -10.56 -2.69 6.83
C ASP A 89 -11.21 -1.32 6.53
N GLU A 90 -12.52 -1.18 6.73
CA GLU A 90 -13.26 0.09 6.55
C GLU A 90 -12.96 1.12 7.65
N GLU A 91 -12.67 0.66 8.86
CA GLU A 91 -12.27 1.50 10.00
C GLU A 91 -10.78 1.89 9.92
N GLY A 92 -10.06 1.40 8.92
CA GLY A 92 -8.65 1.72 8.66
C GLY A 92 -7.64 0.70 9.18
N GLY A 93 -8.08 -0.47 9.66
CA GLY A 93 -7.23 -1.60 10.01
C GLY A 93 -6.06 -1.23 10.94
N SER A 94 -4.84 -1.63 10.56
CA SER A 94 -3.62 -1.27 11.31
C SER A 94 -3.34 0.22 11.38
N ALA A 95 -3.74 1.00 10.36
CA ALA A 95 -3.46 2.44 10.31
C ALA A 95 -4.21 3.20 11.43
N ALA A 96 -5.43 2.78 11.75
CA ALA A 96 -6.19 3.34 12.87
C ALA A 96 -5.51 3.04 14.22
N MET A 97 -5.05 1.80 14.42
CA MET A 97 -4.40 1.37 15.66
C MET A 97 -3.06 2.09 15.89
N LEU A 98 -2.21 2.17 14.87
CA LEU A 98 -0.88 2.79 14.98
C LEU A 98 -0.95 4.31 15.16
N LYS A 99 -2.02 4.94 14.69
CA LYS A 99 -2.27 6.37 14.91
C LYS A 99 -2.55 6.68 16.38
N GLU A 100 -3.28 5.82 17.09
CA GLU A 100 -3.55 5.99 18.53
C GLU A 100 -2.29 5.83 19.39
N MET A 101 -1.37 4.96 18.97
CA MET A 101 -0.06 4.76 19.63
C MET A 101 0.89 5.97 19.47
N GLY A 102 0.48 7.03 18.74
CA GLY A 102 1.32 8.21 18.52
C GLY A 102 2.58 7.91 17.71
N SER A 103 2.57 6.83 16.94
CA SER A 103 3.75 6.32 16.26
C SER A 103 4.03 7.20 15.02
N SER A 104 4.92 8.18 15.20
CA SER A 104 5.04 9.40 14.41
C SER A 104 5.60 9.26 12.99
N ASP A 105 6.01 8.08 12.53
CA ASP A 105 7.03 8.03 11.47
C ASP A 105 6.62 7.39 10.14
N ILE A 106 5.33 7.13 9.85
CA ILE A 106 4.94 6.62 8.51
C ILE A 106 3.74 7.39 7.89
N ASP A 107 2.78 7.86 8.69
CA ASP A 107 1.56 8.49 8.12
C ASP A 107 1.54 10.03 8.21
N GLN A 108 2.56 10.66 8.81
CA GLN A 108 2.52 12.11 9.04
C GLN A 108 2.68 12.97 7.78
N GLU A 109 3.30 12.48 6.70
CA GLU A 109 3.41 13.28 5.47
C GLU A 109 2.07 13.40 4.73
N LYS A 110 1.21 12.37 4.75
CA LYS A 110 -0.13 12.43 4.14
C LYS A 110 -1.12 13.22 5.02
N ILE A 111 -1.04 13.08 6.34
CA ILE A 111 -1.95 13.77 7.28
C ILE A 111 -1.63 15.26 7.39
N LYS A 112 -0.34 15.66 7.35
CA LYS A 112 0.01 17.10 7.36
C LYS A 112 -0.49 17.81 6.12
N SER A 113 -0.45 17.19 4.93
CA SER A 113 -1.07 17.80 3.74
C SER A 113 -2.59 17.96 3.89
N ASP A 114 -3.30 16.98 4.44
CA ASP A 114 -4.77 17.04 4.55
C ASP A 114 -5.28 17.96 5.67
N VAL A 115 -4.52 18.12 6.76
CA VAL A 115 -4.85 19.04 7.87
C VAL A 115 -4.55 20.49 7.49
N ILE A 116 -3.45 20.76 6.77
CA ILE A 116 -3.13 22.10 6.24
C ILE A 116 -4.18 22.53 5.19
N ILE A 117 -4.76 21.59 4.43
CA ILE A 117 -5.84 21.86 3.47
C ILE A 117 -7.15 22.26 4.19
N LYS A 118 -7.47 21.69 5.34
CA LYS A 118 -8.69 22.06 6.09
C LYS A 118 -8.55 23.41 6.81
N GLU A 119 -7.37 23.78 7.30
CA GLU A 119 -7.16 25.07 7.95
C GLU A 119 -7.12 26.25 6.96
N LYS A 120 -6.51 26.09 5.77
CA LYS A 120 -6.50 27.17 4.76
C LYS A 120 -7.85 27.41 4.09
N VAL A 121 -8.72 26.39 4.00
CA VAL A 121 -10.08 26.54 3.44
C VAL A 121 -11.06 27.24 4.40
N VAL A 122 -10.75 27.27 5.70
CA VAL A 122 -11.57 27.95 6.72
C VAL A 122 -11.14 29.41 6.91
N ALA A 123 -9.86 29.75 6.67
CA ALA A 123 -9.37 31.13 6.74
C ALA A 123 -9.90 32.00 5.58
N ASP A 124 -9.97 31.49 4.35
CA ASP A 124 -10.45 32.27 3.18
C ASP A 124 -11.97 32.41 3.08
N LYS A 125 -12.75 31.74 3.95
CA LYS A 125 -14.23 31.86 3.99
C LYS A 125 -14.75 32.82 5.06
N LYS A 126 -13.87 33.47 5.84
CA LYS A 126 -14.28 34.28 7.00
C LYS A 126 -14.07 35.80 6.85
N GLU A 127 -13.64 36.30 5.69
CA GLU A 127 -13.47 37.75 5.46
C GLU A 127 -14.54 38.41 4.58
N HIS A 128 -15.66 37.74 4.25
CA HIS A 128 -16.79 38.42 3.60
C HIS A 128 -18.11 38.16 4.34
N LYS A 129 -18.23 38.77 5.52
CA LYS A 129 -19.52 38.93 6.21
C LYS A 129 -19.56 40.26 6.94
N GLU A 130 -19.49 41.35 6.18
CA GLU A 130 -19.90 42.67 6.65
C GLU A 130 -21.02 43.22 5.76
N ALA A 131 -22.00 43.80 6.47
CA ALA A 131 -23.01 44.76 6.06
C ALA A 131 -23.86 44.43 4.81
N LYS A 132 -25.07 43.95 5.08
CA LYS A 132 -26.21 44.10 4.18
C LYS A 132 -26.78 45.49 4.42
N GLU A 133 -26.22 46.50 3.77
CA GLU A 133 -26.83 47.81 3.58
C GLU A 133 -27.33 47.86 2.13
N GLU A 134 -28.58 48.27 1.95
CA GLU A 134 -29.23 48.42 0.65
C GLU A 134 -28.50 49.50 -0.14
N ASP A 135 -27.72 49.11 -1.14
CA ASP A 135 -27.41 49.97 -2.27
C ASP A 135 -27.56 49.16 -3.56
N GLU A 136 -28.37 49.69 -4.47
CA GLU A 136 -28.61 49.12 -5.79
C GLU A 136 -27.27 48.86 -6.50
N PRO A 137 -26.98 47.63 -6.99
CA PRO A 137 -25.76 47.43 -7.77
C PRO A 137 -25.96 48.03 -9.16
N THR A 138 -25.57 49.30 -9.31
CA THR A 138 -25.28 49.94 -10.59
C THR A 138 -24.07 49.26 -11.22
N GLY A 139 -24.26 48.11 -11.87
CA GLY A 139 -23.18 47.46 -12.61
C GLY A 139 -23.45 46.00 -12.98
N TYR A 140 -23.07 45.63 -14.20
CA TYR A 140 -23.11 44.24 -14.66
C TYR A 140 -22.09 43.39 -13.87
N VAL A 141 -22.58 42.46 -13.04
CA VAL A 141 -21.74 41.51 -12.30
C VAL A 141 -21.42 40.31 -13.19
N PHE A 142 -20.14 40.10 -13.49
CA PHE A 142 -19.69 38.91 -14.23
C PHE A 142 -19.88 37.65 -13.39
N LYS A 143 -20.46 36.61 -13.99
CA LYS A 143 -20.56 35.29 -13.36
C LYS A 143 -19.17 34.66 -13.26
N THR A 144 -18.84 34.08 -12.12
CA THR A 144 -17.60 33.31 -11.93
C THR A 144 -17.56 32.13 -12.88
N SER A 145 -16.42 31.88 -13.52
CA SER A 145 -16.24 30.75 -14.43
C SER A 145 -16.39 29.43 -13.69
N LYS A 146 -17.03 28.45 -14.34
CA LYS A 146 -17.16 27.08 -13.83
C LYS A 146 -15.82 26.36 -13.63
N TYR A 147 -14.74 26.86 -14.24
CA TYR A 147 -13.40 26.29 -14.18
C TYR A 147 -12.51 26.87 -13.07
N VAL A 148 -12.99 27.89 -12.32
CA VAL A 148 -12.21 28.48 -11.22
C VAL A 148 -11.80 27.44 -10.16
N PRO A 149 -12.68 26.52 -9.73
CA PRO A 149 -12.28 25.45 -8.80
C PRO A 149 -11.16 24.57 -9.37
N ASP A 150 -11.31 24.10 -10.61
CA ASP A 150 -10.32 23.25 -11.29
C ASP A 150 -8.96 23.97 -11.41
N LEU A 151 -8.97 25.26 -11.75
CA LEU A 151 -7.75 26.07 -11.83
C LEU A 151 -7.06 26.20 -10.47
N ILE A 152 -7.82 26.37 -9.40
CA ILE A 152 -7.28 26.41 -8.04
C ILE A 152 -6.65 25.06 -7.68
N GLU A 153 -7.31 23.95 -7.99
CA GLU A 153 -6.78 22.61 -7.74
C GLU A 153 -5.49 22.34 -8.54
N LEU A 154 -5.50 22.63 -9.84
CA LEU A 154 -4.33 22.50 -10.71
C LEU A 154 -3.18 23.41 -10.28
N SER A 155 -3.47 24.64 -9.80
CA SER A 155 -2.43 25.53 -9.28
C SER A 155 -1.74 24.95 -8.04
N LYS A 156 -2.51 24.30 -7.15
CA LYS A 156 -1.97 23.63 -5.97
C LYS A 156 -1.14 22.40 -6.35
N GLU A 157 -1.62 21.61 -7.31
CA GLU A 157 -0.86 20.47 -7.84
C GLU A 157 0.46 20.93 -8.47
N TYR A 158 0.41 22.00 -9.27
CA TYR A 158 1.60 22.59 -9.87
C TYR A 158 2.59 23.04 -8.81
N GLU A 159 2.15 23.80 -7.80
CA GLU A 159 3.01 24.26 -6.71
C GLU A 159 3.64 23.11 -5.93
N LYS A 160 2.90 22.01 -5.72
CA LYS A 160 3.36 20.86 -4.93
C LYS A 160 4.28 19.92 -5.70
N VAL A 161 3.97 19.65 -6.97
CA VAL A 161 4.60 18.56 -7.75
C VAL A 161 5.52 19.08 -8.84
N TRP A 162 5.16 20.19 -9.50
CA TRP A 162 5.78 20.60 -10.76
C TRP A 162 6.68 21.85 -10.64
N LYS A 163 6.44 22.71 -9.64
CA LYS A 163 7.15 23.99 -9.47
C LYS A 163 8.67 23.83 -9.30
N GLU A 164 9.09 22.80 -8.58
CA GLU A 164 10.50 22.52 -8.27
C GLU A 164 11.13 21.51 -9.22
N LYS A 165 10.35 20.92 -10.13
CA LYS A 165 10.87 19.95 -11.09
C LYS A 165 11.49 20.64 -12.28
N GLU A 166 12.69 20.19 -12.64
CA GLU A 166 13.28 20.58 -13.92
C GLU A 166 12.46 19.95 -15.05
N ILE A 167 12.00 20.80 -15.97
CA ILE A 167 11.37 20.34 -17.21
C ILE A 167 12.50 19.79 -18.07
N LEU A 168 12.69 18.48 -17.94
CA LEU A 168 13.30 17.66 -18.94
C LEU A 168 12.53 17.95 -20.26
N GLY A 169 13.24 18.32 -21.33
CA GLY A 169 12.68 18.79 -22.59
C GLY A 169 11.62 17.87 -23.21
N ILE A 170 10.94 18.34 -24.26
CA ILE A 170 9.78 17.67 -24.91
C ILE A 170 10.11 16.24 -25.42
N PHE A 171 11.39 15.86 -25.48
CA PHE A 171 11.87 14.57 -25.96
C PHE A 171 12.52 13.71 -24.89
N ASP A 172 12.42 14.15 -23.64
CA ASP A 172 13.13 13.52 -22.56
C ASP A 172 12.41 12.25 -22.09
N LYS A 173 13.12 11.49 -21.28
CA LYS A 173 12.64 10.21 -20.75
C LYS A 173 11.63 10.42 -19.61
N TYR A 174 11.06 9.32 -19.15
CA TYR A 174 10.21 9.28 -17.98
C TYR A 174 10.99 9.67 -16.71
N ASP A 175 10.25 10.13 -15.70
CA ASP A 175 10.77 10.40 -14.36
C ASP A 175 10.70 9.11 -13.52
N GLU A 176 11.87 8.50 -13.29
CA GLU A 176 11.97 7.24 -12.56
C GLU A 176 11.53 7.38 -11.09
N GLU A 177 11.72 8.55 -10.47
CA GLU A 177 11.30 8.75 -9.08
C GLU A 177 9.78 8.73 -8.95
N MET A 178 9.07 9.26 -9.95
CA MET A 178 7.60 9.22 -9.96
C MET A 178 7.09 7.78 -10.06
N ILE A 179 7.70 6.98 -10.94
CA ILE A 179 7.37 5.56 -11.10
C ILE A 179 7.62 4.81 -9.78
N ARG A 180 8.79 5.03 -9.16
CA ARG A 180 9.13 4.42 -7.88
C ARG A 180 8.12 4.82 -6.80
N LYS A 181 7.81 6.11 -6.65
CA LYS A 181 6.86 6.62 -5.65
C LYS A 181 5.47 5.99 -5.79
N GLU A 182 4.95 5.91 -7.02
CA GLU A 182 3.65 5.28 -7.29
C GLU A 182 3.68 3.78 -6.97
N ALA A 183 4.70 3.05 -7.45
CA ALA A 183 4.86 1.63 -7.17
C ALA A 183 5.03 1.32 -5.67
N PHE A 184 5.75 2.17 -4.93
CA PHE A 184 5.88 2.05 -3.47
C PHE A 184 4.54 2.26 -2.77
N GLN A 185 3.75 3.24 -3.19
CA GLN A 185 2.43 3.49 -2.60
C GLN A 185 1.48 2.30 -2.82
N GLU A 186 1.46 1.73 -4.02
CA GLU A 186 0.68 0.53 -4.31
C GLU A 186 1.14 -0.66 -3.45
N MET A 187 2.44 -0.93 -3.39
CA MET A 187 3.01 -1.98 -2.57
C MET A 187 2.66 -1.81 -1.08
N GLU A 188 2.81 -0.60 -0.54
CA GLU A 188 2.55 -0.32 0.87
C GLU A 188 1.09 -0.66 1.23
N THR A 189 0.13 -0.30 0.37
CA THR A 189 -1.28 -0.66 0.59
C THR A 189 -1.51 -2.17 0.53
N ALA A 190 -0.86 -2.88 -0.39
CA ALA A 190 -0.96 -4.33 -0.50
C ALA A 190 -0.36 -5.04 0.71
N VAL A 191 0.83 -4.62 1.15
CA VAL A 191 1.51 -5.12 2.34
C VAL A 191 0.66 -4.90 3.59
N ARG A 192 0.05 -3.71 3.72
CA ARG A 192 -0.83 -3.40 4.85
C ARG A 192 -2.03 -4.33 4.89
N LEU A 193 -2.75 -4.51 3.78
CA LEU A 193 -3.89 -5.43 3.70
C LEU A 193 -3.51 -6.89 4.03
N GLN A 194 -2.36 -7.35 3.55
CA GLN A 194 -1.87 -8.70 3.85
C GLN A 194 -1.48 -8.84 5.32
N THR A 195 -0.76 -7.86 5.86
CA THR A 195 -0.34 -7.83 7.25
C THR A 195 -1.54 -7.81 8.19
N ASP A 196 -2.54 -6.98 7.91
CA ASP A 196 -3.75 -6.85 8.74
C ASP A 196 -4.51 -8.17 8.84
N LYS A 197 -4.61 -8.93 7.74
CA LYS A 197 -5.18 -10.28 7.75
C LYS A 197 -4.40 -11.22 8.67
N ILE A 198 -3.07 -11.26 8.54
CA ILE A 198 -2.21 -12.12 9.36
C ILE A 198 -2.31 -11.73 10.84
N MET A 199 -2.26 -10.43 11.13
CA MET A 199 -2.27 -9.92 12.50
C MET A 199 -3.63 -10.08 13.18
N ARG A 200 -4.75 -10.03 12.44
CA ARG A 200 -6.07 -10.38 12.98
C ARG A 200 -6.15 -11.84 13.42
N GLU A 201 -5.62 -12.75 12.62
CA GLU A 201 -5.57 -14.16 13.00
C GLU A 201 -4.62 -14.40 14.18
N GLU A 202 -3.46 -13.73 14.19
CA GLU A 202 -2.51 -13.80 15.30
C GLU A 202 -3.16 -13.33 16.61
N LEU A 203 -3.84 -12.18 16.58
CA LEU A 203 -4.57 -11.65 17.72
C LEU A 203 -5.65 -12.62 18.21
N TYR A 204 -6.43 -13.21 17.31
CA TYR A 204 -7.42 -14.21 17.68
C TYR A 204 -6.79 -15.41 18.42
N ARG A 205 -5.66 -15.92 17.90
CA ARG A 205 -4.90 -17.01 18.54
C ARG A 205 -4.36 -16.61 19.91
N LEU A 206 -3.86 -15.38 20.04
CA LEU A 206 -3.35 -14.83 21.29
C LEU A 206 -4.44 -14.67 22.35
N THR A 207 -5.60 -14.13 21.98
CA THR A 207 -6.76 -13.98 22.86
C THR A 207 -7.26 -15.35 23.34
N GLU A 208 -7.42 -16.32 22.43
CA GLU A 208 -7.88 -17.67 22.80
C GLU A 208 -6.90 -18.37 23.77
N ALA A 209 -5.59 -18.21 23.56
CA ALA A 209 -4.58 -18.76 24.46
C ALA A 209 -4.63 -18.09 25.85
N PHE A 210 -4.80 -16.77 25.88
CA PHE A 210 -4.89 -15.99 27.11
C PHE A 210 -6.10 -16.39 27.96
N GLU A 211 -7.29 -16.51 27.35
CA GLU A 211 -8.51 -16.96 28.04
C GLU A 211 -8.36 -18.39 28.62
N LYS A 212 -7.74 -19.30 27.87
CA LYS A 212 -7.46 -20.67 28.34
C LYS A 212 -6.56 -20.68 29.57
N ASP A 213 -5.60 -19.76 29.67
CA ASP A 213 -4.66 -19.70 30.78
C ASP A 213 -5.25 -19.02 32.02
N LEU A 214 -6.12 -18.02 31.84
CA LEU A 214 -6.98 -17.49 32.92
C LEU A 214 -7.84 -18.61 33.53
N GLY A 215 -8.47 -19.44 32.70
CA GLY A 215 -9.29 -20.57 33.16
C GLY A 215 -8.52 -21.68 33.89
N LYS A 216 -7.21 -21.83 33.63
CA LYS A 216 -6.35 -22.82 34.30
C LYS A 216 -5.76 -22.31 35.62
N LYS A 217 -5.45 -21.02 35.74
CA LYS A 217 -4.92 -20.43 36.99
C LYS A 217 -5.91 -20.54 38.16
N GLY A 218 -7.22 -20.62 37.91
CA GLY A 218 -8.25 -20.87 38.94
C GLY A 218 -8.29 -22.29 39.53
N LYS A 219 -7.61 -23.30 38.95
CA LYS A 219 -7.71 -24.71 39.38
C LYS A 219 -6.48 -25.29 40.08
N LYS A 220 -5.43 -24.50 40.32
CA LYS A 220 -4.16 -24.98 40.90
C LYS A 220 -3.92 -24.45 42.32
N GLY A 221 -4.92 -24.57 43.19
CA GLY A 221 -4.82 -24.17 44.60
C GLY A 221 -5.71 -25.02 45.50
N GLY A 222 -5.42 -26.31 45.67
CA GLY A 222 -6.14 -27.10 46.68
C GLY A 222 -6.05 -28.61 46.56
N LYS A 223 -4.89 -29.21 46.92
CA LYS A 223 -4.82 -30.45 47.71
C LYS A 223 -3.38 -30.87 47.95
N LYS A 224 -2.80 -30.37 49.04
CA LYS A 224 -1.67 -31.00 49.73
C LYS A 224 -2.19 -31.40 51.11
N GLY A 225 -2.42 -32.70 51.32
CA GLY A 225 -2.78 -33.23 52.64
C GLY A 225 -3.74 -34.40 52.62
N ARG A 226 -3.22 -35.63 52.58
CA ARG A 226 -3.30 -36.59 53.70
C ARG A 226 -2.72 -37.95 53.31
N LYS A 227 -1.88 -38.44 54.20
CA LYS A 227 -1.20 -39.74 54.22
C LYS A 227 -2.17 -40.82 54.72
N LYS A 228 -1.92 -42.07 54.27
CA LYS A 228 -2.07 -43.36 55.00
C LYS A 228 -3.24 -44.28 54.60
N GLY A 229 -2.85 -45.42 54.00
CA GLY A 229 -3.34 -46.76 54.37
C GLY A 229 -4.45 -47.38 53.52
N GLY A 230 -4.25 -48.65 53.11
CA GLY A 230 -5.34 -49.58 52.81
C GLY A 230 -5.25 -50.30 51.46
N LYS A 231 -4.87 -51.58 51.51
CA LYS A 231 -4.89 -52.56 50.41
C LYS A 231 -6.28 -53.22 50.31
N LYS A 232 -6.71 -53.54 49.07
CA LYS A 232 -7.88 -54.34 48.58
C LYS A 232 -8.80 -53.47 47.72
N GLU A 233 -9.44 -53.92 46.64
CA GLU A 233 -9.47 -55.13 45.82
C GLU A 233 -10.29 -54.74 44.56
N LYS A 234 -10.24 -55.57 43.53
CA LYS A 234 -10.88 -55.43 42.20
C LYS A 234 -12.22 -54.68 42.16
N GLY A 235 -12.35 -53.75 41.22
CA GLY A 235 -13.63 -53.16 40.80
C GLY A 235 -13.53 -52.56 39.40
N LYS A 236 -14.08 -53.30 38.43
CA LYS A 236 -14.24 -52.94 37.02
C LYS A 236 -15.21 -51.74 36.91
N GLY A 237 -14.84 -50.66 36.22
CA GLY A 237 -15.74 -49.51 36.02
C GLY A 237 -15.22 -48.54 34.96
N LYS A 238 -15.84 -48.58 33.78
CA LYS A 238 -15.53 -47.84 32.55
C LYS A 238 -15.69 -46.32 32.72
N GLY A 239 -14.86 -45.54 32.02
CA GLY A 239 -15.08 -44.11 31.83
C GLY A 239 -13.89 -43.31 31.31
N LYS A 240 -13.21 -43.76 30.24
CA LYS A 240 -12.31 -42.90 29.47
C LYS A 240 -12.89 -42.77 28.07
N GLY A 241 -13.26 -41.53 27.73
CA GLY A 241 -13.80 -41.15 26.44
C GLY A 241 -12.95 -41.71 25.31
N LYS A 242 -13.63 -42.16 24.25
CA LYS A 242 -13.02 -42.61 23.01
C LYS A 242 -12.23 -41.44 22.41
N LYS A 243 -10.95 -41.31 22.77
CA LYS A 243 -9.97 -40.79 21.82
C LYS A 243 -9.88 -41.83 20.73
N GLU A 244 -10.09 -41.39 19.50
CA GLU A 244 -9.87 -42.20 18.30
C GLU A 244 -8.54 -42.91 18.47
N LYS A 245 -8.65 -44.23 18.57
CA LYS A 245 -7.51 -45.09 18.80
C LYS A 245 -6.75 -45.04 17.49
N ASP A 246 -5.60 -44.37 17.49
CA ASP A 246 -4.69 -44.29 16.35
C ASP A 246 -4.67 -45.67 15.67
N LEU A 247 -5.13 -45.69 14.42
CA LEU A 247 -5.27 -46.89 13.60
C LEU A 247 -3.93 -47.29 12.95
N THR A 248 -2.90 -46.45 13.12
CA THR A 248 -1.54 -46.65 12.62
C THR A 248 -0.48 -46.81 13.72
N PRO A 249 -0.75 -47.48 14.86
CA PRO A 249 0.19 -47.50 15.98
C PRO A 249 1.45 -48.34 15.70
N ASN A 250 1.44 -49.13 14.62
CA ASN A 250 2.57 -49.97 14.18
C ASN A 250 3.24 -49.44 12.89
N ARG A 251 2.90 -48.23 12.42
CA ARG A 251 3.54 -47.63 11.24
C ARG A 251 4.46 -46.49 11.66
N SER A 252 5.68 -46.47 11.13
CA SER A 252 6.58 -45.32 11.28
C SER A 252 6.12 -44.18 10.38
N PHE A 253 6.40 -42.94 10.79
CA PHE A 253 6.10 -41.73 10.02
C PHE A 253 6.67 -41.79 8.60
N GLU A 254 7.90 -42.29 8.46
CA GLU A 254 8.60 -42.44 7.18
C GLU A 254 7.87 -43.40 6.22
N SER A 255 7.33 -44.52 6.73
CA SER A 255 6.55 -45.47 5.92
C SER A 255 5.27 -44.84 5.35
N LEU A 256 4.65 -43.91 6.09
CA LEU A 256 3.45 -43.21 5.65
C LEU A 256 3.77 -42.19 4.55
N VAL A 257 4.90 -41.49 4.69
CA VAL A 257 5.39 -40.52 3.70
C VAL A 257 5.77 -41.20 2.39
N GLU A 258 6.45 -42.36 2.43
CA GLU A 258 6.76 -43.13 1.23
C GLU A 258 5.50 -43.60 0.48
N GLU A 259 4.46 -44.02 1.19
CA GLU A 259 3.19 -44.44 0.57
C GLU A 259 2.48 -43.25 -0.10
N LEU A 260 2.55 -42.05 0.49
CA LEU A 260 2.00 -40.82 -0.09
C LEU A 260 2.75 -40.38 -1.35
N ILE A 261 4.09 -40.44 -1.34
CA ILE A 261 4.91 -40.13 -2.51
C ILE A 261 4.58 -41.11 -3.64
N LYS A 262 4.57 -42.42 -3.36
CA LYS A 262 4.21 -43.44 -4.36
C LYS A 262 2.81 -43.23 -4.92
N ARG A 263 1.81 -42.89 -4.10
CA ARG A 263 0.44 -42.60 -4.58
C ARG A 263 0.35 -41.35 -5.44
N LYS A 264 1.14 -40.32 -5.14
CA LYS A 264 1.22 -39.09 -5.95
C LYS A 264 1.83 -39.37 -7.32
N ASP A 265 2.84 -40.24 -7.37
CA ASP A 265 3.50 -40.63 -8.62
C ASP A 265 2.62 -41.54 -9.50
N HIS A 266 1.76 -42.38 -8.88
CA HIS A 266 0.79 -43.22 -9.60
C HIS A 266 -0.44 -42.46 -10.11
N CYS A 267 -0.65 -41.21 -9.68
CA CYS A 267 -1.71 -40.34 -10.19
C CYS A 267 -1.23 -39.43 -11.34
N ALA A 268 0.05 -39.55 -11.73
CA ALA A 268 0.71 -38.75 -12.75
C ALA A 268 1.19 -39.58 -13.97
N LEU A 269 0.52 -40.70 -14.26
CA LEU A 269 0.59 -41.36 -15.56
C LEU A 269 -0.86 -41.63 -16.04
N PRO A 270 -1.15 -41.39 -17.33
CA PRO A 270 -2.50 -41.11 -17.85
C PRO A 270 -3.51 -42.25 -17.68
#